data_AF-A0A395SFZ0-F1
#
_entry.id   AF-A0A395SFZ0-F1
#
_cell.length_a   1.000
_cell.length_b   1.000
_cell.length_c   1.000
_cell.angle_alpha   90.00
_cell.angle_beta   90.00
_cell.angle_gamma   90.00
#
_symmetry.space_group_name_H-M   'P 1'
#
loop_
_entity.id
_entity.type
_entity.pdbx_description
1 polymer ?
#
loop_
_entity_poly.entity_id
_entity_poly.type
_entity_poly.pdbx_seq_one_letter_code
_entity_poly.pdbx_strand_id
1 'polypeptide(L)'
;MYTTQDTIKNPIRLFQLPNTLSGDAAVTIIIQCILTWFVEMGLVSYDLSKRSVQPVGFIPEPSHPWMRWLFFLPPSDPSDSEAESEKARPFNEPKAASLFNTIVQGALRGFMFAVAGFILLWPLSVGILTTLGERDGGDWRYDDHWTPQAFKAILGGVLSLLTTPLMALFWLVKAGWEGNDERSNARESRRSQYADAQHQNEPGV
;
A
#
# COMPACT_ATOMS: atom_id res chain seq x y z
N MET A 1 -21.09 1.66 18.62
CA MET A 1 -19.99 1.01 19.35
C MET A 1 -20.05 1.28 20.87
N TYR A 2 -20.46 2.47 21.33
CA TYR A 2 -20.52 2.81 22.77
C TYR A 2 -21.92 2.70 23.42
N THR A 3 -22.94 2.26 22.70
CA THR A 3 -24.34 2.25 23.17
C THR A 3 -24.64 1.18 24.23
N THR A 4 -23.71 0.25 24.47
CA THR A 4 -23.86 -0.87 25.42
C THR A 4 -22.90 -0.79 26.61
N GLN A 5 -22.06 0.25 26.68
CA GLN A 5 -21.14 0.44 27.80
C GLN A 5 -21.71 1.47 28.78
N ASP A 6 -21.63 1.17 30.08
CA ASP A 6 -21.88 2.16 31.14
C ASP A 6 -20.80 3.25 31.09
N THR A 7 -21.08 4.33 30.36
CA THR A 7 -20.22 5.53 30.27
C THR A 7 -20.11 6.26 31.62
N ILE A 8 -20.99 5.96 32.57
CA ILE A 8 -20.90 6.40 33.97
C ILE A 8 -19.77 5.66 34.72
N LYS A 9 -19.54 4.37 34.42
CA LYS A 9 -18.54 3.52 35.08
C LYS A 9 -17.18 3.53 34.35
N ASN A 10 -17.20 3.64 33.02
CA ASN A 10 -16.00 3.70 32.16
C ASN A 10 -16.13 4.87 31.17
N PRO A 11 -15.82 6.10 31.60
CA PRO A 11 -15.91 7.27 30.71
C PRO A 11 -14.95 7.15 29.53
N ILE A 12 -15.31 7.77 28.42
CA ILE A 12 -14.48 7.83 27.22
C ILE A 12 -13.35 8.82 27.50
N ARG A 13 -12.11 8.35 27.37
CA ARG A 13 -10.91 9.08 27.74
C ARG A 13 -9.96 9.23 26.56
N LEU A 14 -9.15 10.28 26.58
CA LEU A 14 -8.23 10.53 25.48
C LEU A 14 -7.08 9.53 25.46
N PHE A 15 -6.46 9.26 26.61
CA PHE A 15 -5.31 8.35 26.72
C PHE A 15 -5.57 7.11 27.56
N GLN A 16 -6.37 7.20 28.62
CA GLN A 16 -6.58 6.08 29.55
C GLN A 16 -7.45 4.95 28.97
N LEU A 17 -7.05 3.72 29.28
CA LEU A 17 -7.83 2.51 29.05
C LEU A 17 -9.01 2.42 30.04
N PRO A 18 -10.11 1.72 29.73
CA PRO A 18 -10.35 0.83 28.58
C PRO A 18 -10.85 1.51 27.30
N ASN A 19 -11.34 2.75 27.37
CA ASN A 19 -11.98 3.46 26.24
C ASN A 19 -11.09 4.62 25.76
N THR A 20 -9.97 4.29 25.10
CA THR A 20 -8.96 5.28 24.64
C THR A 20 -9.22 5.74 23.21
N LEU A 21 -9.51 7.03 23.02
CA LEU A 21 -9.70 7.61 21.69
C LEU A 21 -8.39 7.74 20.90
N SER A 22 -7.28 8.05 21.56
CA SER A 22 -5.97 8.18 20.90
C SER A 22 -5.45 6.83 20.38
N GLY A 23 -5.70 5.75 21.12
CA GLY A 23 -5.39 4.39 20.68
C GLY A 23 -6.26 3.96 19.50
N ASP A 24 -7.57 4.21 19.56
CA ASP A 24 -8.49 3.92 18.46
C ASP A 24 -8.11 4.68 17.17
N ALA A 25 -7.71 5.95 17.29
CA ALA A 25 -7.23 6.74 16.16
C ALA A 25 -5.94 6.16 15.55
N ALA A 26 -4.97 5.79 16.39
CA ALA A 26 -3.72 5.16 15.94
C ALA A 26 -3.97 3.86 15.17
N VAL A 27 -4.78 2.97 15.73
CA VAL A 27 -5.13 1.69 15.11
C VAL A 27 -5.90 1.90 13.82
N THR A 28 -6.81 2.88 13.77
CA THR A 28 -7.57 3.21 12.56
C THR A 28 -6.65 3.60 11.42
N ILE A 29 -5.66 4.46 11.66
CA ILE A 29 -4.71 4.88 10.61
C ILE A 29 -3.95 3.68 10.05
N ILE A 30 -3.47 2.79 10.91
CA ILE A 30 -2.70 1.61 10.51
C ILE A 30 -3.55 0.66 9.67
N ILE A 31 -4.69 0.23 10.21
CA ILE A 31 -5.56 -0.75 9.55
C ILE A 31 -6.09 -0.17 8.24
N GLN A 32 -6.53 1.09 8.25
CA GLN A 32 -7.11 1.69 7.07
C GLN A 32 -6.10 1.82 5.92
N CYS A 33 -4.87 2.28 6.17
CA CYS A 33 -3.86 2.35 5.11
C CYS A 33 -3.51 0.96 4.53
N ILE A 34 -3.44 -0.08 5.37
CA ILE A 34 -3.19 -1.45 4.90
C ILE A 34 -4.36 -1.93 4.03
N LEU A 35 -5.61 -1.72 4.45
CA LEU A 35 -6.78 -2.14 3.69
C LEU A 35 -6.91 -1.35 2.38
N THR A 36 -6.76 -0.02 2.42
CA THR A 36 -6.80 0.83 1.23
C THR A 36 -5.77 0.39 0.21
N TRP A 37 -4.56 0.02 0.64
CA TRP A 37 -3.53 -0.50 -0.27
C TRP A 37 -4.01 -1.67 -1.13
N PHE A 38 -4.68 -2.66 -0.52
CA PHE A 38 -5.20 -3.82 -1.24
C PHE A 38 -6.44 -3.51 -2.06
N VAL A 39 -7.30 -2.60 -1.58
CA VAL A 39 -8.47 -2.14 -2.34
C VAL A 39 -8.00 -1.45 -3.63
N GLU A 40 -7.05 -0.52 -3.54
CA GLU A 40 -6.52 0.17 -4.72
C GLU A 40 -5.80 -0.79 -5.68
N MET A 41 -5.07 -1.77 -5.16
CA MET A 41 -4.46 -2.82 -6.00
C MET A 41 -5.53 -3.55 -6.83
N GLY A 42 -6.66 -3.91 -6.21
CA GLY A 42 -7.77 -4.58 -6.88
C GLY A 42 -8.49 -3.68 -7.90
N LEU A 43 -8.79 -2.44 -7.52
CA LEU A 43 -9.49 -1.47 -8.37
C LEU A 43 -8.66 -1.09 -9.60
N VAL A 44 -7.39 -0.72 -9.41
CA VAL A 44 -6.50 -0.36 -10.52
C VAL A 44 -6.30 -1.55 -11.47
N SER A 45 -6.10 -2.75 -10.93
CA SER A 45 -6.00 -3.97 -11.76
C SER A 45 -7.27 -4.23 -12.56
N TYR A 46 -8.44 -4.06 -11.93
CA TYR A 46 -9.73 -4.19 -12.62
C TYR A 46 -9.89 -3.16 -13.74
N ASP A 47 -9.60 -1.88 -13.47
CA ASP A 47 -9.76 -0.80 -14.45
C ASP A 47 -8.79 -0.93 -15.63
N LEU A 48 -7.56 -1.38 -15.38
CA LEU A 48 -6.57 -1.70 -16.41
C LEU A 48 -7.03 -2.90 -17.25
N SER A 49 -7.60 -3.94 -16.62
CA SER A 49 -8.11 -5.13 -17.34
C SER A 49 -9.24 -4.78 -18.31
N LYS A 50 -10.06 -3.79 -17.97
CA LYS A 50 -11.15 -3.26 -18.80
C LYS A 50 -10.68 -2.23 -19.82
N ARG A 51 -9.39 -1.86 -19.81
CA ARG A 51 -8.82 -0.76 -20.61
C ARG A 51 -9.56 0.57 -20.38
N SER A 52 -10.15 0.74 -19.19
CA SER A 52 -10.87 1.96 -18.80
C SER A 52 -9.88 3.09 -18.52
N VAL A 53 -8.72 2.74 -17.95
CA VAL A 53 -7.64 3.65 -17.61
C VAL A 53 -6.35 3.20 -18.31
N GLN A 54 -5.51 4.15 -18.70
CA GLN A 54 -4.18 3.85 -19.25
C GLN A 54 -3.14 3.84 -18.13
N PRO A 55 -2.21 2.88 -18.15
CA PRO A 55 -1.12 2.86 -17.18
C PRO A 55 -0.18 4.05 -17.43
N VAL A 56 0.46 4.53 -16.36
CA VAL A 56 1.32 5.71 -16.42
C VAL A 56 2.72 5.29 -16.90
N GLY A 57 2.94 5.37 -18.21
CA GLY A 57 4.20 4.97 -18.85
C GLY A 57 5.21 6.08 -19.11
N PHE A 58 4.94 7.33 -18.68
CA PHE A 58 5.85 8.46 -18.93
C PHE A 58 7.00 8.56 -17.92
N ILE A 59 6.88 7.90 -16.76
CA ILE A 59 7.87 7.96 -15.69
C ILE A 59 8.93 6.88 -15.96
N PRO A 60 10.23 7.21 -16.00
CA PRO A 60 11.28 6.21 -16.17
C PRO A 60 11.36 5.30 -14.95
N GLU A 61 11.73 4.04 -15.18
CA GLU A 61 11.89 3.05 -14.12
C GLU A 61 13.03 3.46 -13.15
N PRO A 62 12.85 3.32 -11.83
CA PRO A 62 13.88 3.69 -10.87
C PRO A 62 15.07 2.72 -10.92
N SER A 63 16.28 3.27 -10.94
CA SER A 63 17.53 2.48 -10.93
C SER A 63 17.93 1.99 -9.52
N HIS A 64 17.43 2.62 -8.45
CA HIS A 64 17.89 2.33 -7.09
C HIS A 64 17.23 1.07 -6.50
N PRO A 65 17.99 0.11 -5.92
CA PRO A 65 17.47 -1.13 -5.34
C PRO A 65 16.30 -0.98 -4.34
N TRP A 66 16.33 0.03 -3.45
CA TRP A 66 15.24 0.22 -2.47
C TRP A 66 13.93 0.64 -3.13
N MET A 67 13.99 1.45 -4.19
CA MET A 67 12.79 1.86 -4.94
C MET A 67 12.26 0.69 -5.75
N ARG A 68 13.14 -0.12 -6.36
CA ARG A 68 12.75 -1.34 -7.08
C ARG A 68 12.04 -2.32 -6.14
N TRP A 69 12.60 -2.53 -4.95
CA TRP A 69 11.93 -3.28 -3.89
C TRP A 69 10.56 -2.67 -3.57
N LEU A 70 10.48 -1.36 -3.29
CA LEU A 70 9.23 -0.68 -2.98
C LEU A 70 8.16 -0.92 -4.06
N PHE A 71 8.53 -0.92 -5.33
CA PHE A 71 7.62 -1.08 -6.46
C PHE A 71 7.39 -2.52 -6.95
N PHE A 72 7.93 -3.53 -6.26
CA PHE A 72 7.91 -4.94 -6.69
C PHE A 72 8.59 -5.19 -8.05
N LEU A 73 9.62 -4.41 -8.40
CA LEU A 73 10.39 -4.60 -9.62
C LEU A 73 11.54 -5.60 -9.39
N PRO A 74 11.86 -6.46 -10.38
CA PRO A 74 13.02 -7.35 -10.31
C PRO A 74 14.34 -6.56 -10.23
N PRO A 75 15.47 -7.13 -9.78
CA PRO A 75 16.77 -6.46 -9.81
C PRO A 75 17.17 -5.99 -11.22
N SER A 76 17.92 -4.89 -11.31
CA SER A 76 18.29 -4.25 -12.60
C SER A 76 19.27 -5.08 -13.44
N ASP A 77 20.02 -5.99 -12.83
CA ASP A 77 21.08 -6.77 -13.49
C ASP A 77 20.62 -8.23 -13.67
N PRO A 78 20.62 -8.78 -14.89
CA PRO A 78 20.26 -10.17 -15.14
C PRO A 78 21.18 -11.18 -14.41
N SER A 79 22.42 -10.82 -14.08
CA SER A 79 23.32 -11.68 -13.27
C SER A 79 22.90 -11.79 -11.81
N ASP A 80 22.31 -10.74 -11.24
CA ASP A 80 21.76 -10.77 -9.88
C ASP A 80 20.45 -11.56 -9.83
N SER A 81 19.72 -11.58 -10.95
CA SER A 81 18.49 -12.36 -11.11
C SER A 81 18.77 -13.85 -11.04
N GLU A 82 19.87 -14.35 -11.61
CA GLU A 82 20.27 -15.76 -11.49
C GLU A 82 20.73 -16.09 -10.07
N ALA A 83 21.48 -15.20 -9.42
CA ALA A 83 21.97 -15.39 -8.05
C ALA A 83 20.86 -15.31 -6.97
N GLU A 84 19.85 -14.44 -7.14
CA GLU A 84 18.67 -14.38 -6.27
C GLU A 84 17.65 -15.48 -6.61
N SER A 85 17.48 -15.86 -7.89
CA SER A 85 16.60 -16.96 -8.31
C SER A 85 17.16 -18.34 -7.93
N GLU A 86 18.48 -18.51 -7.81
CA GLU A 86 19.08 -19.69 -7.16
C GLU A 86 18.91 -19.69 -5.64
N LYS A 87 19.07 -18.55 -4.97
CA LYS A 87 18.87 -18.46 -3.50
C LYS A 87 17.39 -18.53 -3.08
N ALA A 88 16.45 -18.18 -3.95
CA ALA A 88 15.02 -18.11 -3.66
C ALA A 88 14.20 -19.30 -4.16
N ARG A 89 14.82 -20.35 -4.72
CA ARG A 89 14.12 -21.58 -5.13
C ARG A 89 14.46 -22.76 -4.22
N PRO A 90 13.81 -22.90 -3.04
CA PRO A 90 13.46 -24.24 -2.61
C PRO A 90 12.41 -24.75 -3.60
N PHE A 91 12.77 -25.80 -4.33
CA PHE A 91 12.02 -26.50 -5.38
C PHE A 91 10.64 -27.05 -4.95
N ASN A 92 10.09 -26.65 -3.79
CA ASN A 92 8.79 -27.08 -3.25
C ASN A 92 8.16 -26.01 -2.33
N GLU A 93 8.14 -24.73 -2.72
CA GLU A 93 7.30 -23.76 -2.00
C GLU A 93 5.81 -24.06 -2.28
N PRO A 94 4.98 -24.34 -1.25
CA PRO A 94 3.54 -24.44 -1.45
C PRO A 94 3.04 -23.08 -1.96
N LYS A 95 2.14 -23.06 -2.95
CA LYS A 95 1.53 -21.82 -3.48
C LYS A 95 1.03 -20.88 -2.37
N ALA A 96 0.67 -21.43 -1.21
CA ALA A 96 0.30 -20.69 -0.01
C ALA A 96 1.43 -19.81 0.57
N ALA A 97 2.69 -20.28 0.60
CA ALA A 97 3.82 -19.52 1.12
C ALA A 97 4.15 -18.30 0.25
N SER A 98 4.13 -18.49 -1.08
CA SER A 98 4.30 -17.40 -2.05
C SER A 98 3.18 -16.34 -1.96
N LEU A 99 1.93 -16.77 -1.82
CA LEU A 99 0.79 -15.86 -1.61
C LEU A 99 0.91 -15.11 -0.28
N PHE A 100 1.29 -15.80 0.78
CA PHE A 100 1.50 -15.18 2.09
C PHE A 100 2.60 -14.12 2.04
N ASN A 101 3.74 -14.41 1.43
CA ASN A 101 4.82 -13.43 1.23
C ASN A 101 4.33 -12.20 0.46
N THR A 102 3.53 -12.39 -0.59
CA THR A 102 2.94 -11.28 -1.36
C THR A 102 2.01 -10.42 -0.50
N ILE A 103 1.18 -11.04 0.34
CA ILE A 103 0.29 -10.33 1.27
C ILE A 103 1.10 -9.56 2.30
N VAL A 104 2.10 -10.18 2.93
CA VAL A 104 2.96 -9.52 3.92
C VAL A 104 3.68 -8.32 3.30
N GLN A 105 4.22 -8.50 2.09
CA GLN A 105 4.87 -7.44 1.35
C GLN A 105 3.91 -6.30 0.96
N GLY A 106 2.69 -6.62 0.56
CA GLY A 106 1.64 -5.63 0.32
C GLY A 106 1.28 -4.87 1.60
N ALA A 107 1.06 -5.58 2.70
CA ALA A 107 0.74 -4.99 3.99
C ALA A 107 1.87 -4.09 4.51
N LEU A 108 3.13 -4.47 4.32
CA LEU A 108 4.28 -3.66 4.71
C LEU A 108 4.33 -2.31 3.96
N ARG A 109 3.98 -2.29 2.67
CA ARG A 109 3.94 -1.06 1.89
C ARG A 109 2.74 -0.19 2.27
N GLY A 110 1.57 -0.79 2.45
CA GLY A 110 0.43 -0.10 3.05
C GLY A 110 0.76 0.49 4.43
N PHE A 111 1.56 -0.23 5.23
CA PHE A 111 2.06 0.23 6.52
C PHE A 111 3.03 1.42 6.40
N MET A 112 3.85 1.51 5.35
CA MET A 112 4.70 2.70 5.12
C MET A 112 3.84 3.97 4.94
N PHE A 113 2.73 3.88 4.21
CA PHE A 113 1.77 4.99 4.12
C PHE A 113 1.07 5.24 5.46
N ALA A 114 0.82 4.19 6.26
CA ALA A 114 0.32 4.35 7.62
C ALA A 114 1.27 5.14 8.52
N VAL A 115 2.58 4.91 8.44
CA VAL A 115 3.57 5.65 9.23
C VAL A 115 3.54 7.13 8.88
N ALA A 116 3.50 7.47 7.59
CA ALA A 116 3.37 8.86 7.14
C ALA A 116 2.06 9.50 7.62
N GLY A 117 0.94 8.79 7.47
CA GLY A 117 -0.37 9.23 7.96
C GLY A 117 -0.42 9.37 9.48
N PHE A 118 0.26 8.50 10.22
CA PHE A 118 0.32 8.51 11.67
C PHE A 118 1.08 9.74 12.16
N ILE A 119 2.27 10.01 11.64
CA ILE A 119 3.07 11.17 12.02
C ILE A 119 2.30 12.49 11.78
N LEU A 120 1.47 12.55 10.73
CA LEU A 120 0.74 13.76 10.37
C LEU A 120 -0.59 13.87 11.12
N LEU A 121 -1.46 12.86 11.03
CA LEU A 121 -2.85 12.93 11.46
C LEU A 121 -3.05 12.54 12.92
N TRP A 122 -2.19 11.70 13.50
CA TRP A 122 -2.31 11.32 14.91
C TRP A 122 -2.09 12.50 15.87
N PRO A 123 -0.99 13.27 15.80
CA PRO A 123 -0.80 14.42 16.70
C PRO A 123 -1.84 15.52 16.46
N LEU A 124 -2.26 15.72 15.20
CA LEU A 124 -3.34 16.65 14.88
C LEU A 124 -4.66 16.22 15.54
N SER A 125 -4.97 14.92 15.48
CA SER A 125 -6.15 14.35 16.13
C SER A 125 -6.12 14.54 17.64
N VAL A 126 -4.99 14.22 18.29
CA VAL A 126 -4.80 14.44 19.72
C VAL A 126 -4.94 15.92 20.06
N GLY A 127 -4.37 16.82 19.27
CA GLY A 127 -4.50 18.27 19.43
C GLY A 127 -5.95 18.73 19.40
N ILE A 128 -6.71 18.33 18.38
CA ILE A 128 -8.14 18.67 18.28
C ILE A 128 -8.93 18.10 19.46
N LEU A 129 -8.68 16.84 19.82
CA LEU A 129 -9.36 16.19 20.93
C LEU A 129 -9.08 16.91 22.26
N THR A 130 -7.84 17.31 22.56
CA THR A 130 -7.53 18.10 23.76
C THR A 130 -8.25 19.44 23.84
N THR A 131 -8.71 20.01 22.71
CA THR A 131 -9.49 21.26 22.69
C THR A 131 -10.98 21.04 22.94
N LEU A 132 -11.50 19.85 22.61
CA LEU A 132 -12.91 19.50 22.71
C LEU A 132 -13.26 18.75 24.00
N GLY A 133 -12.27 18.13 24.65
CA GLY A 133 -12.49 17.36 25.87
C GLY A 133 -12.50 18.22 27.13
N GLU A 134 -13.27 17.77 28.13
CA GLU A 134 -13.24 18.37 29.46
C GLU A 134 -12.09 17.79 30.28
N ARG A 135 -11.31 18.66 30.94
CA ARG A 135 -10.13 18.23 31.69
C ARG A 135 -10.55 17.66 33.04
N ASP A 136 -10.32 16.36 33.25
CA ASP A 136 -10.66 15.64 34.47
C ASP A 136 -9.48 14.77 34.94
N GLY A 137 -8.98 15.03 36.15
CA GLY A 137 -7.98 14.17 36.82
C GLY A 137 -6.66 13.94 36.08
N GLY A 138 -6.29 14.82 35.12
CA GLY A 138 -5.07 14.68 34.31
C GLY A 138 -5.27 14.04 32.92
N ASP A 139 -6.51 13.71 32.55
CA ASP A 139 -6.89 13.27 31.20
C ASP A 139 -8.04 14.14 30.66
N TRP A 140 -8.42 13.93 29.41
CA TRP A 140 -9.56 14.57 28.77
C TRP A 140 -10.71 13.57 28.65
N ARG A 141 -11.88 13.99 29.11
CA ARG A 141 -13.12 13.21 29.12
C ARG A 141 -14.09 13.74 28.07
N TYR A 142 -14.87 12.82 27.49
CA TYR A 142 -15.92 13.13 26.52
C TYR A 142 -17.22 12.49 26.98
N ASP A 143 -18.20 13.30 27.36
CA ASP A 143 -19.52 12.83 27.77
C ASP A 143 -20.47 12.64 26.57
N ASP A 144 -20.22 13.33 25.45
CA ASP A 144 -21.03 13.25 24.24
C ASP A 144 -20.78 11.96 23.44
N HIS A 145 -21.88 11.26 23.14
CA HIS A 145 -21.86 9.92 22.52
C HIS A 145 -21.57 9.97 21.01
N TRP A 146 -21.76 11.14 20.39
CA TRP A 146 -21.56 11.37 18.95
C TRP A 146 -20.14 11.84 18.61
N THR A 147 -19.47 12.54 19.53
CA THR A 147 -18.13 13.13 19.30
C THR A 147 -17.10 12.07 18.89
N PRO A 148 -16.99 10.89 19.53
CA PRO A 148 -16.10 9.83 19.10
C PRO A 148 -16.43 9.28 17.70
N GLN A 149 -17.71 9.19 17.36
CA GLN A 149 -18.16 8.61 16.09
C GLN A 149 -17.88 9.57 14.93
N ALA A 150 -18.24 10.84 15.09
CA ALA A 150 -17.97 11.89 14.13
C ALA A 150 -16.46 12.09 13.94
N PHE A 151 -15.69 12.13 15.02
CA PHE A 151 -14.22 12.20 14.97
C PHE A 151 -13.64 11.06 14.13
N LYS A 152 -14.04 9.82 14.39
CA LYS A 152 -13.53 8.65 13.67
C LYS A 152 -13.92 8.65 12.19
N ALA A 153 -15.14 9.08 11.87
CA ALA A 153 -15.61 9.19 10.49
C ALA A 153 -14.81 10.27 9.72
N ILE A 154 -14.59 11.43 10.33
CA ILE A 154 -13.80 12.51 9.73
C ILE A 154 -12.35 12.09 9.56
N LEU A 155 -11.74 11.49 10.59
CA LEU A 155 -10.35 11.00 10.53
C LEU A 155 -10.19 9.99 9.39
N GLY A 156 -11.08 9.00 9.32
CA GLY A 156 -11.07 7.99 8.26
C GLY A 156 -11.29 8.60 6.87
N GLY A 157 -12.19 9.57 6.74
CA GLY A 157 -12.47 10.25 5.46
C GLY A 157 -11.33 11.14 4.98
N VAL A 158 -10.71 11.91 5.89
CA VAL A 158 -9.53 12.74 5.56
C VAL A 158 -8.35 11.85 5.20
N LEU A 159 -8.13 10.77 5.96
CA LEU A 159 -7.07 9.80 5.68
C LEU A 159 -7.25 9.16 4.31
N SER A 160 -8.44 8.64 3.96
CA SER A 160 -8.68 8.02 2.65
C SER A 160 -8.56 9.02 1.52
N LEU A 161 -9.07 10.25 1.68
CA LEU A 161 -8.94 11.29 0.66
C LEU A 161 -7.47 11.60 0.33
N LEU A 162 -6.60 11.51 1.33
CA LEU A 162 -5.16 11.72 1.16
C LEU A 162 -4.44 10.48 0.60
N THR A 163 -4.75 9.28 1.09
CA THR A 163 -3.98 8.07 0.78
C THR A 163 -4.43 7.37 -0.49
N THR A 164 -5.74 7.34 -0.78
CA THR A 164 -6.31 6.70 -1.98
C THR A 164 -5.68 7.20 -3.28
N PRO A 165 -5.63 8.51 -3.60
CA PRO A 165 -5.06 8.96 -4.87
C PRO A 165 -3.56 8.63 -4.98
N LEU A 166 -2.82 8.69 -3.87
CA LEU A 166 -1.40 8.37 -3.84
C LEU A 166 -1.15 6.87 -4.11
N MET A 167 -1.94 6.01 -3.48
CA MET A 167 -1.85 4.56 -3.68
C MET A 167 -2.31 4.15 -5.08
N ALA A 168 -3.36 4.77 -5.62
CA ALA A 168 -3.80 4.53 -7.00
C ALA A 168 -2.73 4.94 -8.01
N LEU A 169 -2.10 6.12 -7.82
CA LEU A 169 -0.98 6.56 -8.65
C LEU A 169 0.20 5.58 -8.58
N PHE A 170 0.55 5.12 -7.38
CA PHE A 170 1.59 4.13 -7.20
C PHE A 170 1.33 2.87 -8.07
N TRP A 171 0.12 2.33 -8.01
CA TRP A 171 -0.24 1.13 -8.78
C TRP A 171 -0.29 1.38 -10.29
N LEU A 172 -0.74 2.55 -10.73
CA LEU A 172 -0.77 2.92 -12.15
C LEU A 172 0.63 3.10 -12.75
N VAL A 173 1.56 3.65 -11.97
CA VAL A 173 2.97 3.81 -12.39
C VAL A 173 3.63 2.45 -12.47
N LYS A 174 3.45 1.59 -11.46
CA LYS A 174 3.94 0.21 -11.48
C LYS A 174 3.44 -0.55 -12.71
N ALA A 175 2.14 -0.50 -13.00
CA ALA A 175 1.57 -1.13 -14.18
C ALA A 175 2.11 -0.56 -15.50
N GLY A 176 2.50 0.72 -15.51
CA GLY A 176 3.17 1.37 -16.64
C GLY A 176 4.53 0.77 -16.95
N TRP A 177 5.32 0.48 -15.91
CA TRP A 177 6.62 -0.18 -16.05
C TRP A 177 6.46 -1.61 -16.52
N GLU A 178 5.60 -2.40 -15.86
CA GLU A 178 5.34 -3.79 -16.25
C GLU A 178 4.90 -3.91 -17.72
N GLY A 179 4.01 -3.02 -18.17
CA GLY A 179 3.56 -2.98 -19.56
C GLY A 179 4.63 -2.50 -20.56
N ASN A 180 5.63 -1.76 -20.12
CA ASN A 180 6.74 -1.34 -20.99
C ASN A 180 7.77 -2.46 -21.15
N ASP A 181 8.03 -3.21 -20.09
CA ASP A 181 8.94 -4.37 -20.08
C ASP A 181 8.41 -5.52 -20.94
N GLU A 182 7.10 -5.79 -20.88
CA GLU A 182 6.47 -6.76 -21.78
C GLU A 182 6.66 -6.37 -23.26
N ARG A 183 6.58 -5.07 -23.56
CA ARG A 183 6.75 -4.55 -24.93
C ARG A 183 8.21 -4.58 -25.40
N SER A 184 9.18 -4.30 -24.53
CA SER A 184 10.60 -4.40 -24.88
C SER A 184 10.98 -5.86 -25.15
N ASN A 185 10.58 -6.78 -24.27
CA ASN A 185 10.84 -8.22 -24.42
C ASN A 185 10.22 -8.77 -25.71
N ALA A 186 8.98 -8.37 -26.04
CA ALA A 186 8.33 -8.77 -27.30
C ALA A 186 8.97 -8.15 -28.56
N ARG A 187 9.68 -7.03 -28.45
CA ARG A 187 10.46 -6.45 -29.57
C ARG A 187 11.78 -7.17 -29.75
N GLU A 188 12.47 -7.50 -28.65
CA GLU A 188 13.73 -8.24 -28.69
C GLU A 188 13.55 -9.66 -29.21
N SER A 189 12.54 -10.38 -28.73
CA SER A 189 12.20 -11.73 -29.22
C SER A 189 11.88 -11.75 -30.72
N ARG A 190 11.19 -10.72 -31.24
CA ARG A 190 10.98 -10.59 -32.69
C ARG A 190 12.29 -10.31 -33.42
N ARG A 191 13.14 -9.45 -32.87
CA ARG A 191 14.43 -9.10 -33.48
C ARG A 191 15.35 -10.32 -33.58
N SER A 192 15.44 -11.14 -32.53
CA SER A 192 16.22 -12.38 -32.57
C SER A 192 15.66 -13.37 -33.60
N GLN A 193 14.34 -13.54 -33.65
CA GLN A 193 13.70 -14.41 -34.63
C GLN A 193 14.00 -13.99 -36.09
N TYR A 194 14.03 -12.69 -36.38
CA TYR A 194 14.43 -12.20 -37.71
C TYR A 194 15.92 -12.41 -38.00
N ALA A 195 16.80 -12.26 -37.01
CA ALA A 195 18.23 -12.51 -37.17
C ALA A 195 18.51 -14.00 -37.45
N ASP A 196 17.85 -14.91 -36.72
CA ASP A 196 17.96 -16.35 -36.93
C ASP A 196 17.44 -16.76 -38.32
N ALA A 197 16.33 -16.16 -38.76
CA ALA A 197 15.78 -16.39 -40.10
C ALA A 197 16.71 -15.88 -41.22
N GLN A 198 17.49 -14.83 -40.99
CA GLN A 198 18.49 -14.35 -41.94
C GLN A 198 19.68 -15.32 -42.02
N HIS A 199 20.20 -15.80 -40.88
CA HIS A 199 21.28 -16.78 -40.85
C HIS A 199 20.91 -18.12 -41.51
N GLN A 200 19.65 -18.57 -41.42
CA GLN A 200 19.20 -19.79 -42.11
C GLN A 200 19.05 -19.60 -43.63
N ASN A 201 18.88 -18.36 -44.11
CA ASN A 201 18.72 -18.05 -45.53
C ASN A 201 20.01 -17.58 -46.20
N GLU A 202 21.14 -17.50 -45.49
CA GLU A 202 22.46 -17.35 -46.11
C GLU A 202 22.90 -18.73 -46.65
N PRO A 203 22.88 -18.96 -47.98
CA PRO A 203 23.46 -20.18 -48.54
C PRO A 203 24.95 -20.17 -48.22
N GLY A 204 25.44 -21.23 -47.57
CA GLY A 204 26.85 -21.40 -47.25
C GLY A 204 27.71 -21.13 -48.47
N VAL A 205 28.55 -20.09 -48.38
CA VAL A 205 29.70 -19.86 -49.25
C VAL A 205 30.81 -20.81 -48.83
#